data_AF-A0A7C2L5W0-F1
#
_entry.id   AF-A0A7C2L5W0-F1
#
_cell.length_a   1.000
_cell.length_b   1.000
_cell.length_c   1.000
_cell.angle_alpha   90.00
_cell.angle_beta   90.00
_cell.angle_gamma   90.00
#
_symmetry.space_group_name_H-M   'P 1'
#
loop_
_entity.id
_entity.type
_entity.pdbx_description
1 polymer ?
#
loop_
_entity_poly.entity_id
_entity_poly.type
_entity_poly.pdbx_seq_one_letter_code
_entity_poly.pdbx_strand_id
1 'polypeptide(L)'
;MPGGPASLCGVFWSSDRISIQVTVETMSGSAYTVNYSVVFSNFSAIGLEKTCKMLPELIGPPSEIKDGYLVWRRDSLTLSKKIIVNVSNWNAVDADSGRSLGEWLFWLSPFDLSANYTLILAGINRDVAAYLTPNLSGCVGYVLYLNASNTASKDYVVSGAKIEKARTLVAYSYPLLYVYQKVLRGGRVSEEFKSALRRFGCSVVQHPNSTVEVSCEAFLRGASQVERWKAWKVVPISMRVDPNLYQTLAAIKYGDLYLAMFPIDFYVFVYDRQTGLLLEASHDPSAESWWGYAILPSAYLSFGNYTLSFTVLNGLINAKLVETNIPLQTPSLGSPGRAEADPAYALLAALATLAIAVAIARRWR
;
A
#
# COMPACT_ATOMS: atom_id res chain seq x y z
N MET A 1 12.62 33.81 -7.82
CA MET A 1 12.59 33.04 -9.09
C MET A 1 13.99 32.46 -9.28
N PRO A 2 14.17 31.17 -9.64
CA PRO A 2 13.45 30.47 -10.70
C PRO A 2 12.79 29.14 -10.25
N GLY A 3 11.83 28.67 -11.06
CA GLY A 3 11.10 27.41 -10.88
C GLY A 3 9.66 27.61 -10.41
N GLY A 4 8.77 28.09 -11.29
CA GLY A 4 7.33 28.01 -11.04
C GLY A 4 6.91 26.54 -10.84
N PRO A 5 5.79 26.26 -10.15
CA PRO A 5 5.34 24.89 -9.92
C PRO A 5 5.22 24.19 -11.28
N ALA A 6 5.79 22.99 -11.39
CA ALA A 6 5.60 22.13 -12.56
C ALA A 6 4.12 22.18 -12.95
N SER A 7 3.83 22.56 -14.19
CA SER A 7 2.45 22.70 -14.67
C SER A 7 1.77 21.34 -14.53
N LEU A 8 0.91 21.19 -13.52
CA LEU A 8 0.09 20.00 -13.34
C LEU A 8 -0.76 19.83 -14.61
N CYS A 9 -0.51 18.75 -15.35
CA CYS A 9 -1.35 18.37 -16.47
C CYS A 9 -2.66 17.80 -15.89
N GLY A 10 -3.66 18.67 -15.74
CA GLY A 10 -5.02 18.28 -15.40
C GLY A 10 -5.63 17.58 -16.61
N VAL A 11 -5.82 16.27 -16.49
CA VAL A 11 -6.45 15.43 -17.52
C VAL A 11 -7.67 14.79 -16.89
N PHE A 12 -8.74 14.69 -17.67
CA PHE A 12 -9.91 13.89 -17.36
C PHE A 12 -9.84 12.59 -18.15
N TRP A 13 -10.03 11.46 -17.49
CA TRP A 13 -9.75 10.12 -18.01
C TRP A 13 -10.95 9.26 -17.65
N SER A 14 -11.36 8.40 -18.55
CA SER A 14 -12.42 7.43 -18.31
C SER A 14 -12.08 6.10 -18.98
N SER A 15 -12.57 5.02 -18.39
CA SER A 15 -12.43 3.67 -18.89
C SER A 15 -13.59 2.84 -18.37
N ASP A 16 -14.13 1.94 -19.20
CA ASP A 16 -15.22 1.06 -18.81
C ASP A 16 -14.77 0.01 -17.79
N ARG A 17 -13.50 -0.41 -17.89
CA ARG A 17 -12.91 -1.41 -17.01
C ARG A 17 -11.41 -1.20 -16.88
N ILE A 18 -10.94 -1.18 -15.64
CA ILE A 18 -9.52 -1.20 -15.30
C ILE A 18 -9.17 -2.60 -14.79
N SER A 19 -8.11 -3.18 -15.33
CA SER A 19 -7.56 -4.45 -14.83
C SER A 19 -6.07 -4.32 -14.58
N ILE A 20 -5.60 -5.00 -13.55
CA ILE A 20 -4.19 -5.02 -13.16
C ILE A 20 -3.66 -6.42 -13.41
N GLN A 21 -2.56 -6.50 -14.13
CA GLN A 21 -1.88 -7.75 -14.45
C GLN A 21 -0.50 -7.72 -13.83
N VAL A 22 -0.18 -8.77 -13.09
CA VAL A 22 1.09 -8.91 -12.37
C VAL A 22 1.71 -10.22 -12.79
N THR A 23 2.81 -10.14 -13.53
CA THR A 23 3.51 -11.32 -14.07
C THR A 23 4.91 -11.38 -13.51
N VAL A 24 5.25 -12.45 -12.79
CA VAL A 24 6.64 -12.72 -12.41
C VAL A 24 7.39 -13.20 -13.65
N GLU A 25 8.34 -12.41 -14.14
CA GLU A 25 9.14 -12.73 -15.32
C GLU A 25 10.33 -13.62 -14.95
N THR A 26 11.03 -13.29 -13.87
CA THR A 26 12.21 -14.03 -13.40
C THR A 26 12.31 -14.00 -11.87
N MET A 27 12.98 -15.02 -11.32
CA MET A 27 13.41 -15.07 -9.94
C MET A 27 14.93 -15.23 -9.92
N SER A 28 15.64 -14.31 -9.26
CA SER A 28 17.09 -14.37 -9.10
C SER A 28 17.45 -14.13 -7.64
N GLY A 29 17.99 -15.17 -6.99
CA GLY A 29 18.32 -15.13 -5.57
C GLY A 29 17.12 -14.73 -4.71
N SER A 30 17.22 -13.57 -4.03
CA SER A 30 16.19 -13.03 -3.14
C SER A 30 15.33 -11.93 -3.79
N ALA A 31 15.19 -11.91 -5.11
CA ALA A 31 14.39 -10.91 -5.82
C ALA A 31 13.54 -11.50 -6.96
N TYR A 32 12.33 -10.97 -7.12
CA TYR A 32 11.48 -11.16 -8.28
C TYR A 32 11.61 -9.98 -9.24
N THR A 33 11.72 -10.26 -10.53
CA THR A 33 11.44 -9.26 -11.57
C THR A 33 10.00 -9.46 -12.01
N VAL A 34 9.18 -8.42 -11.85
CA VAL A 34 7.75 -8.44 -12.10
C VAL A 34 7.43 -7.45 -13.21
N ASN A 35 6.66 -7.89 -14.20
CA ASN A 35 5.99 -6.99 -15.13
C ASN A 35 4.61 -6.64 -14.57
N TYR A 36 4.45 -5.39 -14.17
CA TYR A 36 3.22 -4.83 -13.64
C TYR A 36 2.54 -4.01 -14.73
N SER A 37 1.32 -4.38 -15.10
CA SER A 37 0.56 -3.72 -16.16
C SER A 37 -0.83 -3.30 -15.69
N VAL A 38 -1.23 -2.08 -16.04
CA VAL A 38 -2.59 -1.58 -15.86
C VAL A 38 -3.23 -1.43 -17.23
N VAL A 39 -4.34 -2.12 -17.45
CA VAL A 39 -5.07 -2.16 -18.72
C VAL A 39 -6.40 -1.45 -18.54
N PHE A 40 -6.60 -0.38 -19.30
CA PHE A 40 -7.81 0.43 -19.38
C PHE A 40 -8.58 0.04 -20.64
N SER A 41 -9.74 -0.60 -20.49
CA SER A 41 -10.64 -0.95 -21.60
C SER A 41 -11.52 0.25 -21.99
N ASN A 42 -11.75 0.46 -23.29
CA ASN A 42 -12.50 1.60 -23.83
C ASN A 42 -12.03 2.93 -23.23
N PHE A 43 -10.72 3.15 -23.31
CA PHE A 43 -10.06 4.29 -22.71
C PHE A 43 -10.37 5.59 -23.47
N SER A 44 -10.70 6.62 -22.71
CA SER A 44 -10.75 8.00 -23.20
C SER A 44 -10.05 8.95 -22.25
N ALA A 45 -9.40 9.96 -22.81
CA ALA A 45 -8.83 11.05 -22.01
C ALA A 45 -8.91 12.38 -22.75
N ILE A 46 -9.00 13.47 -21.98
CA ILE A 46 -9.00 14.84 -22.48
C ILE A 46 -8.09 15.67 -21.58
N GLY A 47 -7.14 16.37 -22.20
CA GLY A 47 -6.21 17.28 -21.53
C GLY A 47 -6.05 18.58 -22.30
N LEU A 48 -5.73 19.67 -21.59
CA LEU A 48 -5.41 20.95 -22.23
C LEU A 48 -4.04 20.87 -22.90
N GLU A 49 -3.95 21.19 -24.19
CA GLU A 49 -2.72 21.09 -25.00
C GLU A 49 -1.57 21.88 -24.37
N LYS A 50 -1.85 23.09 -23.87
CA LYS A 50 -0.84 23.97 -23.25
C LYS A 50 -0.17 23.36 -22.01
N THR A 51 -0.86 22.52 -21.25
CA THR A 51 -0.37 21.92 -19.99
C THR A 51 -0.02 20.44 -20.13
N CYS A 52 -0.52 19.75 -21.16
CA CYS A 52 -0.43 18.29 -21.29
C CYS A 52 0.46 17.81 -22.43
N LYS A 53 1.46 18.62 -22.81
CA LYS A 53 2.40 18.32 -23.89
C LYS A 53 3.21 17.03 -23.70
N MET A 54 3.40 16.59 -22.45
CA MET A 54 4.14 15.38 -22.11
C MET A 54 3.28 14.11 -22.13
N LEU A 55 1.94 14.24 -22.10
CA LEU A 55 1.05 13.07 -22.04
C LEU A 55 1.19 12.15 -23.27
N PRO A 56 1.42 12.65 -24.50
CA PRO A 56 1.71 11.81 -25.65
C PRO A 56 2.93 10.89 -25.50
N GLU A 57 3.95 11.26 -24.71
CA GLU A 57 5.11 10.40 -24.45
C GLU A 57 4.72 9.19 -23.58
N LEU A 58 3.72 9.38 -22.72
CA LEU A 58 3.28 8.37 -21.77
C LEU A 58 2.23 7.44 -22.33
N ILE A 59 1.21 8.01 -22.97
CA ILE A 59 0.06 7.25 -23.47
C ILE A 59 0.00 7.22 -24.99
N GLY A 60 1.00 7.71 -25.72
CA GLY A 60 1.03 7.80 -27.19
C GLY A 60 0.25 8.99 -27.75
N PRO A 61 0.31 9.25 -29.07
CA PRO A 61 -0.29 10.44 -29.68
C PRO A 61 -1.81 10.53 -29.45
N PRO A 62 -2.37 11.76 -29.38
CA PRO A 62 -3.81 11.97 -29.29
C PRO A 62 -4.50 11.49 -30.56
N SER A 63 -5.75 11.04 -30.42
CA SER A 63 -6.62 10.67 -31.53
C SER A 63 -7.06 11.90 -32.33
N GLU A 64 -7.23 13.04 -31.66
CA GLU A 64 -7.55 14.33 -32.29
C GLU A 64 -7.07 15.50 -31.43
N ILE A 65 -6.89 16.67 -32.06
CA ILE A 65 -6.68 17.96 -31.40
C ILE A 65 -7.86 18.85 -31.74
N LYS A 66 -8.57 19.36 -30.73
CA LYS A 66 -9.79 20.15 -30.91
C LYS A 66 -9.86 21.29 -29.91
N ASP A 67 -10.01 22.52 -30.39
CA ASP A 67 -10.20 23.73 -29.57
C ASP A 67 -9.15 23.91 -28.45
N GLY A 68 -7.89 23.54 -28.73
CA GLY A 68 -6.78 23.60 -27.74
C GLY A 68 -6.77 22.45 -26.73
N TYR A 69 -7.56 21.40 -26.96
CA TYR A 69 -7.56 20.15 -26.20
C TYR A 69 -6.95 19.02 -27.01
N LEU A 70 -6.20 18.16 -26.31
CA LEU A 70 -5.73 16.87 -26.78
C LEU A 70 -6.72 15.80 -26.33
N VAL A 71 -7.20 14.99 -27.27
CA VAL A 71 -8.22 13.97 -27.00
C VAL A 71 -7.70 12.59 -27.39
N TRP A 72 -7.84 11.63 -26.49
CA TRP A 72 -7.52 10.22 -26.71
C TRP A 72 -8.79 9.39 -26.69
N ARG A 73 -8.95 8.50 -27.67
CA ARG A 73 -9.96 7.44 -27.71
C ARG A 73 -9.31 6.15 -28.20
N ARG A 74 -9.38 5.10 -27.39
CA ARG A 74 -8.76 3.80 -27.68
C ARG A 74 -9.61 2.67 -27.12
N ASP A 75 -9.68 1.57 -27.86
CA ASP A 75 -10.33 0.35 -27.37
C ASP A 75 -9.59 -0.21 -26.15
N SER A 76 -8.28 -0.02 -26.08
CA SER A 76 -7.46 -0.38 -24.93
C SER A 76 -6.23 0.53 -24.79
N LEU A 77 -5.91 0.92 -23.55
CA LEU A 77 -4.62 1.50 -23.18
C LEU A 77 -3.98 0.60 -22.13
N THR A 78 -2.74 0.15 -22.39
CA THR A 78 -1.95 -0.62 -21.43
C THR A 78 -0.74 0.18 -21.02
N LEU A 79 -0.57 0.37 -19.71
CA LEU A 79 0.62 0.96 -19.10
C LEU A 79 1.36 -0.12 -18.35
N SER A 80 2.61 -0.38 -18.72
CA SER A 80 3.42 -1.45 -18.14
C SER A 80 4.71 -0.92 -17.54
N LYS A 81 5.18 -1.58 -16.48
CA LYS A 81 6.41 -1.24 -15.79
C LYS A 81 7.09 -2.48 -15.23
N LYS A 82 8.42 -2.53 -15.34
CA LYS A 82 9.25 -3.55 -14.69
C LYS A 82 9.57 -3.12 -13.26
N ILE A 83 9.31 -4.02 -12.32
CA ILE A 83 9.48 -3.81 -10.88
C ILE A 83 10.36 -4.93 -10.34
N ILE A 84 11.32 -4.56 -9.49
CA ILE A 84 12.11 -5.49 -8.72
C ILE A 84 11.51 -5.55 -7.32
N VAL A 85 11.10 -6.74 -6.88
CA VAL A 85 10.56 -6.99 -5.55
C VAL A 85 11.58 -7.81 -4.75
N ASN A 86 12.08 -7.24 -3.66
CA ASN A 86 13.00 -7.95 -2.77
C ASN A 86 12.22 -8.86 -1.83
N VAL A 87 12.45 -10.17 -1.89
CA VAL A 87 11.67 -11.18 -1.14
C VAL A 87 11.99 -11.17 0.36
N SER A 88 13.13 -10.61 0.77
CA SER A 88 13.52 -10.54 2.19
C SER A 88 12.76 -9.48 2.98
N ASN A 89 12.38 -8.36 2.34
CA ASN A 89 11.77 -7.21 3.00
C ASN A 89 10.56 -6.64 2.23
N TRP A 90 10.19 -7.26 1.12
CA TRP A 90 9.09 -6.91 0.22
C TRP A 90 9.09 -5.47 -0.30
N ASN A 91 10.25 -4.80 -0.27
CA ASN A 91 10.40 -3.52 -0.94
C ASN A 91 10.32 -3.69 -2.46
N ALA A 92 9.53 -2.83 -3.09
CA ALA A 92 9.37 -2.71 -4.53
C ALA A 92 10.19 -1.52 -5.05
N VAL A 93 10.93 -1.76 -6.13
CA VAL A 93 11.81 -0.77 -6.76
C VAL A 93 11.54 -0.73 -8.25
N ASP A 94 11.50 0.47 -8.83
CA ASP A 94 11.48 0.66 -10.27
C ASP A 94 12.78 0.10 -10.88
N ALA A 95 12.67 -0.88 -11.78
CA ALA A 95 13.82 -1.54 -12.39
C ALA A 95 14.68 -0.59 -13.23
N ASP A 96 14.09 0.45 -13.82
CA ASP A 96 14.79 1.38 -14.71
C ASP A 96 15.48 2.50 -13.92
N SER A 97 14.80 3.06 -12.92
CA SER A 97 15.28 4.22 -12.18
C SER A 97 15.92 3.90 -10.82
N GLY A 98 15.75 2.67 -10.32
CA GLY A 98 16.20 2.27 -8.99
C GLY A 98 15.42 2.94 -7.84
N ARG A 99 14.32 3.65 -8.14
CA ARG A 99 13.53 4.37 -7.13
C ARG A 99 12.69 3.41 -6.32
N SER A 100 12.72 3.55 -5.00
CA SER A 100 11.79 2.85 -4.11
C SER A 100 10.36 3.34 -4.35
N LEU A 101 9.46 2.38 -4.54
CA LEU A 101 8.04 2.54 -4.78
C LEU A 101 7.20 2.24 -3.52
N GLY A 102 7.83 1.77 -2.44
CA GLY A 102 7.16 1.29 -1.24
C GLY A 102 7.30 -0.23 -1.10
N GLU A 103 6.35 -0.84 -0.41
CA GLU A 103 6.22 -2.28 -0.24
C GLU A 103 5.31 -2.89 -1.30
N TRP A 104 5.52 -4.17 -1.56
CA TRP A 104 4.77 -4.93 -2.52
C TRP A 104 3.42 -5.39 -1.95
N LEU A 105 2.33 -5.01 -2.62
CA LEU A 105 0.96 -5.23 -2.13
C LEU A 105 0.30 -6.52 -2.62
N PHE A 106 0.82 -7.16 -3.66
CA PHE A 106 0.17 -8.37 -4.20
C PHE A 106 0.55 -9.64 -3.43
N TRP A 107 1.61 -9.58 -2.62
CA TRP A 107 2.05 -10.62 -1.68
C TRP A 107 2.46 -10.00 -0.35
N LEU A 108 1.81 -10.42 0.73
CA LEU A 108 2.20 -10.06 2.09
C LEU A 108 3.51 -10.73 2.48
N SER A 109 4.31 -10.01 3.27
CA SER A 109 5.52 -10.58 3.85
C SER A 109 5.21 -11.64 4.92
N PRO A 110 6.15 -12.56 5.19
CA PRO A 110 6.03 -13.47 6.34
C PRO A 110 5.81 -12.73 7.66
N PHE A 111 6.42 -11.55 7.82
CA PHE A 111 6.20 -10.69 8.99
C PHE A 111 4.74 -10.22 9.05
N ASP A 112 4.18 -9.72 7.94
CA ASP A 112 2.81 -9.22 7.90
C ASP A 112 1.78 -10.34 8.18
N LEU A 113 2.06 -11.56 7.74
CA LEU A 113 1.24 -12.74 8.02
C LEU A 113 1.32 -13.21 9.48
N SER A 114 2.44 -12.95 10.15
CA SER A 114 2.67 -13.35 11.55
C SER A 114 2.06 -12.39 12.58
N ALA A 115 1.81 -11.13 12.18
CA ALA A 115 1.32 -10.09 13.06
C ALA A 115 -0.21 -10.00 13.06
N ASN A 116 -0.81 -9.74 14.22
CA ASN A 116 -2.26 -9.47 14.31
C ASN A 116 -2.63 -8.12 13.71
N TYR A 117 -1.72 -7.14 13.80
CA TYR A 117 -1.86 -5.81 13.23
C TYR A 117 -0.51 -5.35 12.72
N THR A 118 -0.44 -4.82 11.50
CA THR A 118 0.80 -4.27 10.89
C THR A 118 0.45 -3.12 9.96
N LEU A 119 1.46 -2.38 9.51
CA LEU A 119 1.32 -1.34 8.50
C LEU A 119 2.12 -1.71 7.26
N ILE A 120 1.60 -1.36 6.10
CA ILE A 120 2.26 -1.57 4.80
C ILE A 120 2.40 -0.22 4.11
N LEU A 121 3.61 0.13 3.68
CA LEU A 121 3.88 1.31 2.86
C LEU A 121 3.46 1.01 1.42
N ALA A 122 2.17 1.16 1.13
CA ALA A 122 1.54 0.79 -0.12
C ALA A 122 2.01 1.56 -1.35
N GLY A 123 2.63 2.72 -1.17
CA GLY A 123 3.15 3.51 -2.27
C GLY A 123 3.91 4.74 -1.79
N ILE A 124 4.87 5.20 -2.59
CA ILE A 124 5.54 6.49 -2.40
C ILE A 124 5.26 7.36 -3.61
N ASN A 125 4.61 8.50 -3.40
CA ASN A 125 4.38 9.51 -4.41
C ASN A 125 5.31 10.70 -4.16
N ARG A 126 6.18 11.01 -5.12
CA ARG A 126 7.23 12.02 -4.96
C ARG A 126 6.84 13.41 -5.47
N ASP A 127 5.74 13.50 -6.21
CA ASP A 127 5.34 14.70 -6.95
C ASP A 127 4.11 15.41 -6.34
N VAL A 128 3.62 14.92 -5.20
CA VAL A 128 2.54 15.57 -4.45
C VAL A 128 3.15 16.46 -3.38
N ALA A 129 3.17 17.76 -3.66
CA ALA A 129 3.61 18.76 -2.70
C ALA A 129 2.72 18.70 -1.45
N ALA A 130 3.21 18.02 -0.41
CA ALA A 130 2.61 18.04 0.90
C ALA A 130 2.94 19.38 1.58
N TYR A 131 2.20 20.43 1.24
CA TYR A 131 2.28 21.76 1.89
C TYR A 131 1.73 21.74 3.32
N LEU A 132 1.94 20.65 4.06
CA LEU A 132 1.40 20.45 5.40
C LEU A 132 2.39 20.97 6.45
N THR A 133 3.72 20.83 6.27
CA THR A 133 4.73 21.37 7.20
C THR A 133 6.10 21.63 6.52
N PRO A 134 6.93 22.55 7.06
CA PRO A 134 8.26 22.87 6.51
C PRO A 134 9.32 21.76 6.59
N ASN A 135 9.04 20.62 7.23
CA ASN A 135 10.01 19.52 7.43
C ASN A 135 9.68 18.25 6.63
N LEU A 136 8.68 18.30 5.74
CA LEU A 136 8.32 17.18 4.88
C LEU A 136 8.99 17.35 3.52
N SER A 137 9.45 16.25 2.92
CA SER A 137 10.24 16.26 1.69
C SER A 137 9.45 16.68 0.43
N GLY A 138 8.21 17.15 0.59
CA GLY A 138 7.28 17.36 -0.51
C GLY A 138 6.83 16.06 -1.19
N CYS A 139 7.02 14.92 -0.52
CA CYS A 139 6.57 13.60 -0.98
C CYS A 139 5.53 13.04 -0.01
N VAL A 140 4.69 12.15 -0.53
CA VAL A 140 3.62 11.46 0.18
C VAL A 140 3.91 9.97 0.23
N GLY A 141 3.64 9.32 1.35
CA GLY A 141 3.58 7.87 1.47
C GLY A 141 2.16 7.42 1.81
N TYR A 142 1.72 6.36 1.15
CA TYR A 142 0.42 5.76 1.37
C TYR A 142 0.57 4.56 2.31
N VAL A 143 -0.23 4.50 3.38
CA VAL A 143 -0.13 3.45 4.39
C VAL A 143 -1.42 2.66 4.51
N LEU A 144 -1.33 1.34 4.35
CA LEU A 144 -2.41 0.41 4.66
C LEU A 144 -2.27 -0.09 6.09
N TYR A 145 -3.41 -0.21 6.77
CA TYR A 145 -3.51 -0.84 8.07
C TYR A 145 -4.05 -2.25 7.92
N LEU A 146 -3.19 -3.24 8.17
CA LEU A 146 -3.57 -4.64 8.15
C LEU A 146 -4.14 -5.02 9.51
N ASN A 147 -5.35 -5.59 9.54
CA ASN A 147 -5.95 -6.15 10.74
C ASN A 147 -6.30 -7.62 10.50
N ALA A 148 -5.40 -8.51 10.93
CA ALA A 148 -5.51 -9.95 10.72
C ALA A 148 -6.68 -10.63 11.45
N SER A 149 -7.44 -9.88 12.26
CA SER A 149 -8.54 -10.41 13.07
C SER A 149 -9.83 -10.63 12.27
N ASN A 150 -9.93 -10.06 11.06
CA ASN A 150 -11.10 -10.14 10.21
C ASN A 150 -10.88 -11.09 9.04
N THR A 151 -11.91 -11.87 8.72
CA THR A 151 -11.97 -12.76 7.55
C THR A 151 -12.93 -12.20 6.50
N ALA A 152 -12.79 -12.62 5.25
CA ALA A 152 -13.69 -12.26 4.18
C ALA A 152 -15.12 -12.78 4.39
N SER A 153 -16.08 -12.17 3.69
CA SER A 153 -17.49 -12.56 3.71
C SER A 153 -17.82 -13.77 2.83
N LYS A 154 -16.91 -14.14 1.92
CA LYS A 154 -17.11 -15.17 0.88
C LYS A 154 -15.84 -16.00 0.65
N ASP A 155 -16.03 -17.18 0.07
CA ASP A 155 -14.94 -18.01 -0.44
C ASP A 155 -14.41 -17.45 -1.77
N TYR A 156 -13.15 -17.77 -2.08
CA TYR A 156 -12.49 -17.39 -3.32
C TYR A 156 -12.12 -18.61 -4.13
N VAL A 157 -12.02 -18.45 -5.45
CA VAL A 157 -11.49 -19.46 -6.36
C VAL A 157 -10.42 -18.78 -7.20
N VAL A 158 -9.19 -19.28 -7.13
CA VAL A 158 -8.02 -18.78 -7.88
C VAL A 158 -7.36 -19.95 -8.57
N SER A 159 -7.19 -19.88 -9.90
CA SER A 159 -6.61 -20.97 -10.69
C SER A 159 -7.27 -22.34 -10.43
N GLY A 160 -8.60 -22.35 -10.20
CA GLY A 160 -9.36 -23.56 -9.86
C GLY A 160 -9.27 -24.05 -8.41
N ALA A 161 -8.36 -23.51 -7.59
CA ALA A 161 -8.24 -23.83 -6.18
C ALA A 161 -9.22 -22.99 -5.34
N LYS A 162 -9.96 -23.65 -4.44
CA LYS A 162 -10.85 -22.99 -3.49
C LYS A 162 -10.06 -22.49 -2.28
N ILE A 163 -10.24 -21.21 -1.95
CA ILE A 163 -9.72 -20.58 -0.73
C ILE A 163 -10.93 -20.23 0.13
N GLU A 164 -11.07 -20.95 1.24
CA GLU A 164 -12.18 -20.74 2.17
C GLU A 164 -12.07 -19.38 2.87
N LYS A 165 -13.21 -18.75 3.13
CA LYS A 165 -13.26 -17.46 3.84
C LYS A 165 -12.50 -17.47 5.17
N ALA A 166 -12.51 -18.59 5.90
CA ALA A 166 -11.80 -18.74 7.18
C ALA A 166 -10.27 -18.66 7.03
N ARG A 167 -9.73 -18.97 5.84
CA ARG A 167 -8.31 -18.86 5.49
C ARG A 167 -7.94 -17.46 4.98
N THR A 168 -8.90 -16.54 4.85
CA THR A 168 -8.60 -15.19 4.37
C THR A 168 -8.28 -14.22 5.50
N LEU A 169 -7.67 -13.10 5.11
CA LEU A 169 -7.30 -12.00 5.97
C LEU A 169 -7.75 -10.69 5.34
N VAL A 170 -8.33 -9.78 6.13
CA VAL A 170 -8.84 -8.49 5.63
C VAL A 170 -7.95 -7.32 6.10
N ALA A 171 -7.53 -6.47 5.17
CA ALA A 171 -6.88 -5.19 5.44
C ALA A 171 -7.78 -4.02 5.10
N TYR A 172 -7.56 -2.89 5.76
CA TYR A 172 -8.27 -1.65 5.51
C TYR A 172 -7.28 -0.53 5.21
N SER A 173 -7.62 0.36 4.29
CA SER A 173 -6.88 1.63 4.21
C SER A 173 -7.10 2.46 5.47
N TYR A 174 -6.00 3.03 5.99
CA TYR A 174 -6.07 3.96 7.09
C TYR A 174 -6.52 5.34 6.55
N PRO A 175 -7.63 5.91 7.05
CA PRO A 175 -8.26 7.07 6.42
C PRO A 175 -7.87 8.40 7.06
N LEU A 176 -7.03 8.38 8.09
CA LEU A 176 -6.66 9.59 8.82
C LEU A 176 -5.22 10.00 8.52
N LEU A 177 -4.98 11.30 8.52
CA LEU A 177 -3.64 11.89 8.53
C LEU A 177 -3.03 11.92 9.94
N TYR A 178 -3.89 11.98 10.95
CA TYR A 178 -3.51 12.21 12.35
C TYR A 178 -3.66 10.95 13.18
N VAL A 179 -2.68 10.72 14.06
CA VAL A 179 -2.70 9.63 15.05
C VAL A 179 -3.20 10.12 16.41
N TYR A 180 -3.15 11.44 16.62
CA TYR A 180 -3.73 12.13 17.74
C TYR A 180 -4.27 13.49 17.30
N GLN A 181 -5.49 13.83 17.70
CA GLN A 181 -6.09 15.14 17.45
C GLN A 181 -6.82 15.62 18.70
N LYS A 182 -6.62 16.88 19.07
CA LYS A 182 -7.34 17.55 20.16
C LYS A 182 -7.90 18.87 19.66
N VAL A 183 -9.22 18.99 19.68
CA VAL A 183 -9.96 20.20 19.28
C VAL A 183 -10.62 20.78 20.52
N LEU A 184 -10.12 21.92 20.99
CA LEU A 184 -10.74 22.67 22.08
C LEU A 184 -12.06 23.26 21.59
N ARG A 185 -13.13 23.06 22.34
CA ARG A 185 -14.49 23.53 21.97
C ARG A 185 -14.99 23.01 20.61
N GLY A 186 -14.55 21.82 20.19
CA GLY A 186 -14.88 21.18 18.91
C GLY A 186 -16.32 20.66 18.75
N GLY A 187 -17.14 20.70 19.81
CA GLY A 187 -18.54 20.30 19.75
C GLY A 187 -18.75 18.79 19.79
N ARG A 188 -19.89 18.31 19.28
CA ARG A 188 -20.23 16.87 19.27
C ARG A 188 -19.73 16.21 17.99
N VAL A 189 -19.04 15.10 18.14
CA VAL A 189 -18.67 14.17 17.07
C VAL A 189 -19.78 13.15 16.87
N SER A 190 -20.15 12.88 15.62
CA SER A 190 -21.18 11.91 15.24
C SER A 190 -20.79 10.47 15.61
N GLU A 191 -21.76 9.60 15.86
CA GLU A 191 -21.48 8.19 16.18
C GLU A 191 -20.96 7.43 14.97
N GLU A 192 -21.35 7.83 13.76
CA GLU A 192 -20.88 7.29 12.49
C GLU A 192 -19.35 7.45 12.38
N PHE A 193 -18.85 8.66 12.66
CA PHE A 193 -17.41 8.93 12.64
C PHE A 193 -16.68 8.14 13.72
N LYS A 194 -17.23 8.06 14.96
CA LYS A 194 -16.64 7.25 16.02
C LYS A 194 -16.57 5.77 15.65
N SER A 195 -17.64 5.24 15.05
CA SER A 195 -17.74 3.84 14.62
C SER A 195 -16.69 3.53 13.54
N ALA A 196 -16.57 4.40 12.53
CA ALA A 196 -15.56 4.29 11.49
C ALA A 196 -14.13 4.29 12.05
N LEU A 197 -13.87 5.02 13.15
CA LEU A 197 -12.57 5.08 13.80
C LEU A 197 -12.22 3.86 14.67
N ARG A 198 -13.23 3.21 15.29
CA ARG A 198 -13.00 2.04 16.15
C ARG A 198 -12.31 0.87 15.42
N ARG A 199 -12.58 0.67 14.12
CA ARG A 199 -11.94 -0.40 13.34
C ARG A 199 -10.43 -0.24 13.17
N PHE A 200 -9.91 0.97 13.36
CA PHE A 200 -8.48 1.29 13.38
C PHE A 200 -7.91 1.35 14.80
N GLY A 201 -8.70 0.93 15.79
CA GLY A 201 -8.39 1.04 17.21
C GLY A 201 -8.17 2.48 17.66
N CYS A 202 -8.92 3.42 17.08
CA CYS A 202 -8.98 4.80 17.51
C CYS A 202 -10.15 5.02 18.49
N SER A 203 -9.88 5.74 19.56
CA SER A 203 -10.87 6.19 20.54
C SER A 203 -11.18 7.67 20.35
N VAL A 204 -12.43 8.05 20.61
CA VAL A 204 -12.87 9.45 20.60
C VAL A 204 -13.46 9.78 21.96
N VAL A 205 -12.87 10.74 22.65
CA VAL A 205 -13.28 11.21 23.97
C VAL A 205 -13.83 12.63 23.85
N GLN A 206 -15.04 12.85 24.36
CA GLN A 206 -15.64 14.17 24.47
C GLN A 206 -15.61 14.59 25.94
N HIS A 207 -14.96 15.72 26.21
CA HIS A 207 -14.81 16.27 27.54
C HIS A 207 -15.95 17.26 27.86
N PRO A 208 -16.29 17.49 29.14
CA PRO A 208 -17.38 18.40 29.53
C PRO A 208 -17.25 19.85 29.03
N ASN A 209 -16.02 20.30 28.72
CA ASN A 209 -15.73 21.63 28.18
C ASN A 209 -15.86 21.72 26.65
N SER A 210 -16.57 20.77 26.03
CA SER A 210 -16.69 20.62 24.57
C SER A 210 -15.38 20.34 23.85
N THR A 211 -14.32 19.93 24.55
CA THR A 211 -13.09 19.46 23.91
C THR A 211 -13.29 18.06 23.35
N VAL A 212 -12.85 17.85 22.13
CA VAL A 212 -12.84 16.55 21.46
C VAL A 212 -11.41 16.06 21.35
N GLU A 213 -11.18 14.81 21.71
CA GLU A 213 -9.88 14.16 21.63
C GLU A 213 -10.00 12.83 20.88
N VAL A 214 -9.12 12.61 19.91
CA VAL A 214 -9.05 11.38 19.11
C VAL A 214 -7.66 10.78 19.32
N SER A 215 -7.58 9.50 19.69
CA SER A 215 -6.33 8.78 19.92
C SER A 215 -6.34 7.41 19.23
N CYS A 216 -5.35 7.14 18.39
CA CYS A 216 -5.24 5.90 17.61
C CYS A 216 -4.18 4.94 18.17
N GLU A 217 -4.41 4.40 19.38
CA GLU A 217 -3.43 3.55 20.07
C GLU A 217 -3.06 2.26 19.34
N ALA A 218 -4.01 1.61 18.66
CA ALA A 218 -3.71 0.39 17.89
C ALA A 218 -2.81 0.70 16.69
N PHE A 219 -3.05 1.82 16.00
CA PHE A 219 -2.18 2.30 14.93
C PHE A 219 -0.76 2.56 15.45
N LEU A 220 -0.62 3.26 16.58
CA LEU A 220 0.69 3.54 17.19
C LEU A 220 1.41 2.25 17.62
N ARG A 221 0.67 1.25 18.12
CA ARG A 221 1.22 -0.08 18.40
C ARG A 221 1.72 -0.75 17.12
N GLY A 222 0.94 -0.77 16.04
CA GLY A 222 1.37 -1.30 14.74
C GLY A 222 2.62 -0.59 14.21
N ALA A 223 2.66 0.75 14.29
CA ALA A 223 3.81 1.56 13.91
C ALA A 223 5.08 1.19 14.70
N SER A 224 4.98 0.92 16.00
CA SER A 224 6.13 0.51 16.81
C SER A 224 6.68 -0.87 16.44
N GLN A 225 5.84 -1.76 15.90
CA GLN A 225 6.28 -3.08 15.42
C GLN A 225 7.04 -2.96 14.11
N VAL A 226 6.56 -2.11 13.20
CA VAL A 226 7.15 -1.84 11.90
C VAL A 226 8.61 -1.38 12.02
N GLU A 227 8.93 -0.53 12.99
CA GLU A 227 10.29 0.00 13.21
C GLU A 227 11.36 -1.09 13.41
N ARG A 228 10.97 -2.28 13.89
CA ARG A 228 11.91 -3.38 14.16
C ARG A 228 12.22 -4.24 12.94
N TRP A 229 11.34 -4.25 11.95
CA TRP A 229 11.34 -5.27 10.89
C TRP A 229 11.36 -4.69 9.48
N LYS A 230 10.89 -3.45 9.30
CA LYS A 230 10.80 -2.79 8.00
C LYS A 230 11.85 -1.70 7.86
N ALA A 231 12.20 -1.38 6.62
CA ALA A 231 13.18 -0.34 6.29
C ALA A 231 12.67 1.10 6.55
N TRP A 232 11.44 1.23 7.04
CA TRP A 232 10.77 2.49 7.27
C TRP A 232 10.05 2.48 8.61
N LYS A 233 9.72 3.67 9.11
CA LYS A 233 9.00 3.82 10.36
C LYS A 233 8.08 5.02 10.36
N VAL A 234 7.06 4.95 11.21
CA VAL A 234 6.19 6.10 11.46
C VAL A 234 6.82 6.98 12.54
N VAL A 235 6.94 8.27 12.25
CA VAL A 235 7.41 9.28 13.19
C VAL A 235 6.29 10.27 13.47
N PRO A 236 5.99 10.58 14.75
CA PRO A 236 4.99 11.58 15.09
C PRO A 236 5.52 12.98 14.83
N ILE A 237 4.70 13.83 14.19
CA ILE A 237 4.96 15.26 14.02
C ILE A 237 3.83 16.02 14.68
N SER A 238 4.12 16.60 15.84
CA SER A 238 3.16 17.42 16.58
C SER A 238 3.16 18.86 16.09
N MET A 239 1.98 19.42 15.90
CA MET A 239 1.80 20.82 15.53
C MET A 239 0.55 21.41 16.18
N ARG A 240 0.64 22.70 16.49
CA ARG A 240 -0.53 23.52 16.81
C ARG A 240 -0.95 24.21 15.52
N VAL A 241 -2.10 23.81 14.98
CA VAL A 241 -2.63 24.34 13.71
C VAL A 241 -3.24 25.72 13.94
N ASP A 242 -3.91 25.90 15.06
CA ASP A 242 -4.47 27.17 15.51
C ASP A 242 -4.56 27.20 17.07
N PRO A 243 -4.98 28.32 17.70
CA PRO A 243 -5.06 28.40 19.16
C PRO A 243 -5.89 27.30 19.85
N ASN A 244 -6.86 26.71 19.17
CA ASN A 244 -7.79 25.71 19.68
C ASN A 244 -7.57 24.31 19.08
N LEU A 245 -6.70 24.16 18.09
CA LEU A 245 -6.47 22.90 17.39
C LEU A 245 -5.03 22.42 17.54
N TYR A 246 -4.88 21.26 18.17
CA TYR A 246 -3.62 20.53 18.28
C TYR A 246 -3.73 19.19 17.55
N GLN A 247 -2.73 18.88 16.74
CA GLN A 247 -2.67 17.64 15.97
C GLN A 247 -1.28 17.03 16.05
N THR A 248 -1.23 15.70 16.11
CA THR A 248 -0.01 14.94 15.82
C THR A 248 -0.25 14.12 14.57
N LEU A 249 0.43 14.51 13.51
CA LEU A 249 0.43 13.78 12.24
C LEU A 249 1.40 12.61 12.35
N ALA A 250 1.10 11.54 11.62
CA ALA A 250 2.08 10.51 11.32
C ALA A 250 2.82 10.89 10.03
N ALA A 251 4.14 10.92 10.09
CA ALA A 251 4.99 10.97 8.90
C ALA A 251 5.76 9.66 8.77
N ILE A 252 6.24 9.36 7.57
CA ILE A 252 6.96 8.13 7.28
C ILE A 252 8.41 8.48 7.04
N LYS A 253 9.29 7.96 7.87
CA LYS A 253 10.74 8.03 7.64
C LYS A 253 11.18 6.79 6.86
N TYR A 254 11.68 7.00 5.65
CA TYR A 254 12.22 5.95 4.77
C TYR A 254 13.64 6.37 4.33
N GLY A 255 14.66 5.80 4.96
CA GLY A 255 16.02 6.32 4.82
C GLY A 255 16.10 7.80 5.23
N ASP A 256 16.54 8.65 4.29
CA ASP A 256 16.64 10.11 4.47
C ASP A 256 15.35 10.87 4.11
N LEU A 257 14.33 10.18 3.59
CA LEU A 257 13.06 10.79 3.20
C LEU A 257 12.10 10.87 4.40
N TYR A 258 11.43 12.02 4.53
CA TYR A 258 10.31 12.24 5.43
C TYR A 258 9.06 12.49 4.61
N LEU A 259 8.29 11.43 4.40
CA LEU A 259 7.07 11.45 3.61
C LEU A 259 5.89 11.86 4.49
N ALA A 260 5.03 12.73 3.98
CA ALA A 260 3.72 12.93 4.59
C ALA A 260 2.92 11.63 4.44
N MET A 261 2.39 11.08 5.53
CA MET A 261 1.41 10.02 5.37
C MET A 261 0.14 10.64 4.78
N PHE A 262 -0.44 10.03 3.75
CA PHE A 262 -1.67 10.53 3.13
C PHE A 262 -2.72 9.42 3.10
N PRO A 263 -4.00 9.74 3.37
CA PRO A 263 -5.05 8.75 3.38
C PRO A 263 -5.20 8.15 1.99
N ILE A 264 -5.50 6.87 2.02
CA ILE A 264 -5.91 6.10 0.86
C ILE A 264 -7.41 6.04 0.96
N ASP A 265 -8.12 6.30 -0.14
CA ASP A 265 -9.57 6.21 -0.10
C ASP A 265 -10.01 4.82 0.37
N PHE A 266 -11.19 4.72 0.97
CA PHE A 266 -11.57 3.55 1.75
C PHE A 266 -11.60 2.27 0.89
N TYR A 267 -10.54 1.46 0.96
CA TYR A 267 -10.39 0.17 0.27
C TYR A 267 -10.31 -0.93 1.32
N VAL A 268 -11.00 -2.02 1.03
CA VAL A 268 -10.87 -3.30 1.70
C VAL A 268 -9.99 -4.18 0.83
N PHE A 269 -8.96 -4.77 1.42
CA PHE A 269 -8.09 -5.74 0.75
C PHE A 269 -8.31 -7.10 1.40
N VAL A 270 -8.39 -8.14 0.59
CA VAL A 270 -8.55 -9.53 1.05
C VAL A 270 -7.37 -10.33 0.57
N TYR A 271 -6.66 -10.95 1.51
CA TYR A 271 -5.49 -11.78 1.26
C TYR A 271 -5.77 -13.24 1.64
N ASP A 272 -5.08 -14.16 0.98
CA ASP A 272 -4.92 -15.51 1.49
C ASP A 272 -3.92 -15.52 2.65
N ARG A 273 -4.34 -15.95 3.84
CA ARG A 273 -3.48 -15.97 5.03
C ARG A 273 -2.33 -16.97 4.92
N GLN A 274 -2.45 -18.01 4.10
CA GLN A 274 -1.39 -19.02 3.98
C GLN A 274 -0.28 -18.57 3.03
N THR A 275 -0.62 -17.92 1.92
CA THR A 275 0.35 -17.53 0.88
C THR A 275 0.69 -16.04 0.89
N GLY A 276 -0.12 -15.21 1.54
CA GLY A 276 -0.03 -13.76 1.49
C GLY A 276 -0.57 -13.14 0.19
N LEU A 277 -1.09 -13.94 -0.74
CA LEU A 277 -1.55 -13.47 -2.04
C LEU A 277 -2.79 -12.56 -1.90
N LEU A 278 -2.78 -11.41 -2.57
CA LEU A 278 -3.94 -10.53 -2.69
C LEU A 278 -5.02 -11.17 -3.57
N LEU A 279 -6.21 -11.40 -3.02
CA LEU A 279 -7.34 -12.03 -3.69
C LEU A 279 -8.33 -11.01 -4.24
N GLU A 280 -8.57 -9.94 -3.48
CA GLU A 280 -9.50 -8.87 -3.85
C GLU A 280 -9.08 -7.56 -3.22
N ALA A 281 -9.31 -6.47 -3.93
CA ALA A 281 -9.31 -5.14 -3.38
C ALA A 281 -10.52 -4.38 -3.94
N SER A 282 -11.35 -3.88 -3.06
CA SER A 282 -12.61 -3.24 -3.41
C SER A 282 -12.87 -2.04 -2.51
N HIS A 283 -13.72 -1.14 -2.95
CA HIS A 283 -14.13 -0.02 -2.11
C HIS A 283 -14.88 -0.52 -0.87
N ASP A 284 -14.65 0.15 0.25
CA ASP A 284 -15.39 -0.07 1.48
C ASP A 284 -16.71 0.72 1.44
N PRO A 285 -17.87 0.05 1.27
CA PRO A 285 -19.15 0.73 1.19
C PRO A 285 -19.60 1.36 2.52
N SER A 286 -18.90 1.06 3.63
CA SER A 286 -19.24 1.58 4.96
C SER A 286 -18.66 2.98 5.25
N ALA A 287 -17.88 3.54 4.32
CA ALA A 287 -17.25 4.85 4.48
C ALA A 287 -17.46 5.72 3.24
N GLU A 288 -17.85 6.98 3.44
CA GLU A 288 -17.96 7.96 2.35
C GLU A 288 -16.57 8.28 1.79
N SER A 289 -16.40 8.21 0.47
CA SER A 289 -15.16 8.61 -0.21
C SER A 289 -14.79 10.05 0.12
N TRP A 290 -13.56 10.26 0.58
CA TRP A 290 -13.04 11.59 0.91
C TRP A 290 -11.80 11.84 0.05
N TRP A 291 -11.99 12.51 -1.10
CA TRP A 291 -10.90 12.94 -1.99
C TRP A 291 -9.92 11.80 -2.32
N GLY A 292 -10.42 10.74 -2.93
CA GLY A 292 -9.71 9.48 -3.04
C GLY A 292 -8.63 9.35 -4.10
N TYR A 293 -7.41 9.03 -3.68
CA TYR A 293 -6.41 8.45 -4.57
C TYR A 293 -6.63 6.94 -4.72
N ALA A 294 -6.65 6.47 -5.96
CA ALA A 294 -6.64 5.06 -6.29
C ALA A 294 -5.20 4.52 -6.28
N ILE A 295 -4.85 3.76 -5.25
CA ILE A 295 -3.52 3.15 -5.10
C ILE A 295 -3.23 2.08 -6.12
N LEU A 296 -4.20 1.21 -6.36
CA LEU A 296 -3.96 0.01 -7.16
C LEU A 296 -3.72 0.28 -8.64
N PRO A 297 -4.00 1.46 -9.23
CA PRO A 297 -3.37 1.85 -10.50
C PRO A 297 -2.13 2.74 -10.33
N SER A 298 -1.96 3.48 -9.23
CA SER A 298 -0.92 4.54 -9.11
C SER A 298 0.41 4.10 -8.48
N ALA A 299 0.38 3.19 -7.50
CA ALA A 299 1.51 2.99 -6.58
C ALA A 299 2.81 2.55 -7.25
N TYR A 300 2.70 1.86 -8.38
CA TYR A 300 3.83 1.30 -9.10
C TYR A 300 4.04 1.86 -10.51
N LEU A 301 3.19 2.81 -10.94
CA LEU A 301 3.31 3.45 -12.24
C LEU A 301 4.08 4.76 -12.12
N SER A 302 5.41 4.64 -12.14
CA SER A 302 6.31 5.78 -12.35
C SER A 302 6.95 5.70 -13.73
N PHE A 303 6.98 6.82 -14.44
CA PHE A 303 7.52 6.93 -15.80
C PHE A 303 8.55 8.07 -15.84
N GLY A 304 9.82 7.72 -15.86
CA GLY A 304 10.91 8.69 -15.79
C GLY A 304 10.81 9.53 -14.51
N ASN A 305 10.55 10.83 -14.67
CA ASN A 305 10.34 11.77 -13.56
C ASN A 305 8.87 12.03 -13.22
N TYR A 306 7.94 11.25 -13.78
CA TYR A 306 6.51 11.44 -13.58
C TYR A 306 5.94 10.33 -12.69
N THR A 307 5.19 10.72 -11.66
CA THR A 307 4.31 9.83 -10.91
C THR A 307 2.89 9.94 -11.44
N LEU A 308 2.28 8.81 -11.81
CA LEU A 308 0.86 8.78 -12.16
C LEU A 308 0.01 8.69 -10.91
N SER A 309 -0.83 9.70 -10.69
CA SER A 309 -1.78 9.71 -9.59
C SER A 309 -3.20 9.67 -10.13
N PHE A 310 -3.91 8.59 -9.86
CA PHE A 310 -5.30 8.45 -10.26
C PHE A 310 -6.20 8.89 -9.10
N THR A 311 -7.06 9.86 -9.36
CA THR A 311 -8.14 10.24 -8.45
C THR A 311 -9.43 9.69 -9.02
N VAL A 312 -10.19 8.96 -8.21
CA VAL A 312 -11.48 8.40 -8.64
C VAL A 312 -12.56 9.43 -8.34
N LEU A 313 -13.16 10.00 -9.38
CA LEU A 313 -14.21 11.01 -9.25
C LEU A 313 -15.60 10.39 -9.14
N ASN A 314 -15.82 9.19 -9.69
CA ASN A 314 -17.03 8.37 -9.56
C ASN A 314 -16.75 6.97 -10.14
N GLY A 315 -17.04 5.91 -9.38
CA GLY A 315 -16.90 4.51 -9.83
C GLY A 315 -15.91 3.69 -9.00
N LEU A 316 -16.32 2.50 -8.58
CA LEU A 316 -15.53 1.63 -7.68
C LEU A 316 -14.47 0.87 -8.48
N ILE A 317 -13.19 1.02 -8.14
CA ILE A 317 -12.17 0.09 -8.64
C ILE A 317 -12.29 -1.18 -7.80
N ASN A 318 -12.88 -2.22 -8.38
CA ASN A 318 -12.85 -3.55 -7.81
C ASN A 318 -11.83 -4.38 -8.58
N ALA A 319 -10.69 -4.65 -7.95
CA ALA A 319 -9.69 -5.59 -8.45
C ALA A 319 -9.92 -6.95 -7.80
N LYS A 320 -10.01 -8.00 -8.61
CA LYS A 320 -10.08 -9.39 -8.13
C LYS A 320 -9.05 -10.22 -8.87
N LEU A 321 -8.29 -11.00 -8.11
CA LEU A 321 -7.40 -11.98 -8.69
C LEU A 321 -8.22 -13.17 -9.21
N VAL A 322 -8.05 -13.49 -10.49
CA VAL A 322 -8.73 -14.61 -11.15
C VAL A 322 -7.74 -15.76 -11.41
N GLU A 323 -6.50 -15.43 -11.75
CA GLU A 323 -5.46 -16.39 -12.11
C GLU A 323 -4.09 -15.88 -11.67
N THR A 324 -3.18 -16.80 -11.32
CA THR A 324 -1.78 -16.51 -11.03
C THR A 324 -0.89 -17.67 -11.47
N ASN A 325 0.31 -17.35 -11.97
CA ASN A 325 1.35 -18.31 -12.31
C ASN A 325 2.26 -18.64 -11.11
N ILE A 326 2.00 -18.08 -9.94
CA ILE A 326 2.73 -18.40 -8.71
C ILE A 326 2.19 -19.72 -8.15
N PRO A 327 3.06 -20.67 -7.79
CA PRO A 327 2.63 -21.88 -7.11
C PRO A 327 1.87 -21.51 -5.83
N LEU A 328 0.55 -21.75 -5.81
CA LEU A 328 -0.28 -21.64 -4.60
C LEU A 328 0.06 -22.71 -3.55
N GLN A 329 0.99 -23.62 -3.90
CA GLN A 329 1.57 -24.59 -3.01
C GLN A 329 2.80 -23.98 -2.31
N THR A 330 2.58 -23.24 -1.24
CA THR A 330 3.54 -23.30 -0.13
C THR A 330 3.28 -24.59 0.65
N PRO A 331 4.32 -25.36 1.02
CA PRO A 331 4.13 -26.48 1.94
C PRO A 331 3.42 -25.91 3.16
N SER A 332 2.35 -26.57 3.60
CA SER A 332 1.67 -26.22 4.82
C SER A 332 2.71 -26.01 5.91
N LEU A 333 2.95 -24.76 6.34
CA LEU A 333 3.54 -24.53 7.64
C LEU A 333 2.54 -25.18 8.58
N GLY A 334 2.98 -26.32 9.14
CA GLY A 334 2.11 -27.30 9.78
C GLY A 334 1.13 -26.65 10.73
N SER A 335 -0.06 -27.22 10.76
CA SER A 335 -0.95 -27.13 11.91
C SER A 335 -0.15 -27.27 13.22
N PRO A 336 -0.56 -26.58 14.30
CA PRO A 336 0.03 -26.85 15.61
C PRO A 336 -0.38 -28.27 16.02
N GLY A 337 0.52 -29.23 15.81
CA GLY A 337 0.34 -30.61 16.27
C GLY A 337 0.59 -31.69 15.23
N ARG A 338 1.87 -31.91 14.90
CA ARG A 338 2.61 -33.14 15.22
C ARG A 338 3.97 -33.01 14.56
N ALA A 339 5.02 -33.00 15.39
CA ALA A 339 6.39 -33.13 14.94
C ALA A 339 6.56 -34.53 14.35
N GLU A 340 6.31 -34.67 13.05
CA GLU A 340 6.98 -35.70 12.27
C GLU A 340 8.20 -35.02 11.64
N ALA A 341 9.34 -35.42 12.18
CA ALA A 341 10.64 -34.89 11.86
C ALA A 341 10.91 -34.99 10.37
N ASP A 342 11.07 -33.84 9.72
CA ASP A 342 11.71 -33.77 8.42
C ASP A 342 13.18 -34.20 8.61
N PRO A 343 13.63 -35.31 7.99
CA PRO A 343 14.99 -35.84 8.20
C PRO A 343 16.08 -34.83 7.81
N ALA A 344 15.76 -33.82 6.98
CA ALA A 344 16.68 -32.73 6.64
C ALA A 344 17.01 -31.82 7.84
N TYR A 345 16.03 -31.53 8.70
CA TYR A 345 16.25 -30.70 9.89
C TYR A 345 16.94 -31.47 11.03
N ALA A 346 16.66 -32.78 11.17
CA ALA A 346 17.39 -33.64 12.09
C ALA A 346 18.87 -33.79 11.68
N LEU A 347 19.15 -33.88 10.37
CA LEU A 347 20.52 -33.93 9.85
C LEU A 347 21.26 -32.60 10.07
N LEU A 348 20.60 -31.46 9.83
CA LEU A 348 21.18 -30.13 10.09
C LEU A 348 21.46 -29.88 11.57
N ALA A 349 20.56 -30.30 12.46
CA ALA A 349 20.78 -30.23 13.90
C ALA A 349 21.92 -31.16 14.36
N ALA A 350 21.99 -32.38 13.83
CA ALA A 350 23.09 -33.31 14.14
C ALA A 350 24.45 -32.77 13.65
N LEU A 351 24.51 -32.20 12.45
CA LEU A 351 25.72 -31.59 11.89
C LEU A 351 26.16 -30.35 12.68
N ALA A 352 25.21 -29.50 13.11
CA ALA A 352 25.52 -28.35 13.96
C ALA A 352 26.06 -28.78 15.33
N THR A 353 25.48 -29.83 15.92
CA THR A 353 25.94 -30.38 17.21
C THR A 353 27.33 -31.01 17.09
N LEU A 354 27.59 -31.72 15.99
CA LEU A 354 28.90 -32.30 15.70
C LEU A 354 29.96 -31.21 15.48
N ALA A 355 29.61 -30.13 14.76
CA ALA A 355 30.51 -29.00 14.53
C ALA A 355 30.86 -28.28 15.84
N ILE A 356 29.90 -28.12 16.75
CA ILE A 356 30.12 -27.55 18.08
C ILE A 356 30.99 -28.50 18.93
N ALA A 357 30.74 -29.80 18.92
CA ALA A 357 31.55 -30.77 19.65
C ALA A 357 33.00 -30.82 19.14
N VAL A 358 33.22 -30.73 17.82
CA VAL A 358 34.57 -30.67 17.22
C VAL A 358 35.26 -29.34 17.54
N ALA A 359 34.53 -28.22 17.55
CA ALA A 359 35.07 -26.93 17.93
C ALA A 359 35.47 -26.88 19.41
N ILE A 360 34.69 -27.52 20.29
CA ILE A 360 35.02 -27.67 21.71
C ILE A 360 36.23 -28.61 21.87
N ALA A 361 36.25 -29.78 21.23
CA ALA A 361 37.37 -30.72 21.35
C ALA A 361 38.71 -30.15 20.84
N ARG A 362 38.69 -29.28 19.82
CA ARG A 362 39.88 -28.55 19.34
C ARG A 362 40.36 -27.43 20.26
N ARG A 363 39.53 -26.99 21.21
CA ARG A 363 39.87 -25.93 22.17
C ARG A 363 40.51 -26.49 23.45
N TRP A 364 40.49 -27.81 23.62
CA TRP A 364 41.01 -28.55 24.79
C TRP A 364 42.20 -29.46 24.45
N ARG A 365 42.72 -29.37 23.22
CA ARG A 365 44.07 -29.80 22.84
C ARG A 365 44.88 -28.54 22.55
#